data_AF-A0A2H5E197-F1
#
_entry.id   AF-A0A2H5E197-F1
#
_cell.length_a   1.000
_cell.length_b   1.000
_cell.length_c   1.000
_cell.angle_alpha   90.00
_cell.angle_beta   90.00
_cell.angle_gamma   90.00
#
_symmetry.space_group_name_H-M   'P 1'
#
loop_
_entity.id
_entity.type
_entity.pdbx_description
1 polymer ?
#
loop_
_entity_poly.entity_id
_entity_poly.type
_entity_poly.pdbx_seq_one_letter_code
_entity_poly.pdbx_strand_id
1 'polypeptide(L)'
;MFAVALLLTVAGSVLYHLSIKQVPAAINPFFSLAVSYALALAMCLVGMWWLPAGQRGVAALNWSSLGVALGIVGVEIGYLLAYRTGWNLGYAGFSSNVLSTAMLLPLGWWLFHEQPSPGRVAGMALSLAGLWLMLRFR
;
A
#
# COMPACT_ATOMS: atom_id res chain seq x y z
N MET A 1 -6.89 -15.82 12.72
CA MET A 1 -7.10 -14.37 12.54
C MET A 1 -6.04 -13.76 11.61
N PHE A 2 -4.73 -13.92 11.88
CA PHE A 2 -3.66 -13.40 11.01
C PHE A 2 -3.75 -13.84 9.54
N ALA A 3 -3.96 -15.14 9.28
CA ALA A 3 -4.05 -15.64 7.89
C ALA A 3 -5.22 -15.03 7.12
N VAL A 4 -6.39 -14.87 7.75
CA VAL A 4 -7.58 -14.26 7.12
C VAL A 4 -7.32 -12.79 6.78
N ALA A 5 -6.73 -12.03 7.70
CA ALA A 5 -6.37 -10.64 7.46
C ALA A 5 -5.36 -10.52 6.30
N LEU A 6 -4.36 -11.40 6.25
CA LEU A 6 -3.37 -11.42 5.18
C LEU A 6 -4.00 -11.76 3.82
N LEU A 7 -4.86 -12.77 3.77
CA LEU A 7 -5.59 -13.13 2.55
C LEU A 7 -6.48 -11.98 2.06
N LEU A 8 -7.13 -11.26 2.97
CA LEU A 8 -7.93 -10.09 2.62
C LEU A 8 -7.06 -8.97 2.03
N THR A 9 -5.90 -8.70 2.62
CA THR A 9 -4.92 -7.72 2.10
C THR A 9 -4.41 -8.12 0.72
N VAL A 10 -4.09 -9.41 0.51
CA VAL A 10 -3.66 -9.92 -0.80
C VAL A 10 -4.77 -9.77 -1.84
N ALA A 11 -6.01 -10.18 -1.52
CA ALA A 11 -7.14 -10.04 -2.43
C ALA A 11 -7.40 -8.56 -2.79
N GLY A 12 -7.36 -7.67 -1.80
CA GLY A 12 -7.47 -6.22 -2.01
C GLY A 12 -6.34 -5.68 -2.90
N SER A 13 -5.10 -6.09 -2.66
CA SER A 13 -3.94 -5.68 -3.47
C SER A 13 -4.03 -6.16 -4.92
N VAL A 14 -4.50 -7.40 -5.16
CA VAL A 14 -4.71 -7.91 -6.52
C VAL A 14 -5.78 -7.10 -7.24
N LEU A 15 -6.94 -6.90 -6.61
CA LEU A 15 -8.03 -6.08 -7.18
C LEU A 15 -7.56 -4.65 -7.47
N TYR A 16 -6.81 -4.08 -6.55
CA TYR A 16 -6.21 -2.77 -6.66
C TYR A 16 -5.32 -2.65 -7.90
N HIS A 17 -4.32 -3.52 -8.02
CA HIS A 17 -3.36 -3.51 -9.13
C HIS A 17 -4.04 -3.73 -10.49
N LEU A 18 -4.98 -4.67 -10.56
CA LEU A 18 -5.76 -4.90 -11.78
C LEU A 18 -6.59 -3.67 -12.17
N SER A 19 -7.20 -2.99 -11.21
CA SER A 19 -8.06 -1.83 -11.46
C SER A 19 -7.25 -0.59 -11.86
N ILE A 20 -6.20 -0.27 -11.10
CA ILE A 20 -5.42 0.96 -11.31
C ILE A 20 -4.63 0.93 -12.62
N LYS A 21 -4.19 -0.26 -13.06
CA LYS A 21 -3.54 -0.42 -14.38
C LYS A 21 -4.48 -0.08 -15.54
N GLN A 22 -5.80 -0.24 -15.35
CA GLN A 22 -6.81 0.02 -16.37
C GLN A 22 -7.32 1.46 -16.37
N VAL A 23 -6.85 2.31 -15.44
CA VAL A 23 -7.25 3.73 -15.40
C VAL A 23 -6.78 4.41 -16.69
N PRO A 24 -7.69 5.01 -17.48
CA PRO A 24 -7.34 5.63 -18.74
C PRO A 24 -6.26 6.71 -18.59
N ALA A 25 -5.24 6.67 -19.45
CA ALA A 25 -4.14 7.64 -19.42
C ALA A 25 -4.59 9.08 -19.72
N ALA A 26 -5.68 9.24 -20.50
CA ALA A 26 -6.25 10.54 -20.86
C ALA A 26 -6.96 11.26 -19.70
N ILE A 27 -7.35 10.54 -18.64
CA ILE A 27 -8.02 11.14 -17.49
C ILE A 27 -6.97 11.74 -16.54
N ASN A 28 -7.30 12.91 -15.99
CA ASN A 28 -6.50 13.53 -14.93
C ASN A 28 -6.38 12.57 -13.73
N PRO A 29 -5.16 12.19 -13.29
CA PRO A 29 -4.95 11.27 -12.18
C PRO A 29 -5.69 11.66 -10.90
N PHE A 30 -5.65 12.95 -10.55
CA PHE A 30 -6.30 13.45 -9.34
C PHE A 30 -7.82 13.38 -9.41
N PHE A 31 -8.40 13.55 -10.61
CA PHE A 31 -9.84 13.35 -10.80
C PHE A 31 -10.23 11.88 -10.60
N SER A 32 -9.48 10.94 -11.19
CA SER A 32 -9.72 9.52 -10.99
C SER A 32 -9.59 9.14 -9.50
N LEU A 33 -8.58 9.66 -8.81
CA LEU A 33 -8.38 9.41 -7.38
C LEU A 33 -9.47 10.04 -6.52
N ALA A 34 -9.93 11.24 -6.84
CA ALA A 34 -11.04 11.88 -6.13
C ALA A 34 -12.31 11.03 -6.19
N VAL A 35 -12.65 10.46 -7.36
CA VAL A 35 -13.79 9.55 -7.52
C VAL A 35 -13.58 8.27 -6.71
N SER A 36 -12.41 7.64 -6.81
CA SER A 36 -12.10 6.43 -6.04
C SER A 36 -12.18 6.66 -4.53
N TYR A 37 -11.68 7.79 -4.03
CA TYR A 37 -11.75 8.13 -2.61
C TYR A 37 -13.14 8.51 -2.14
N ALA A 38 -13.97 9.13 -2.98
CA ALA A 38 -15.38 9.36 -2.65
C ALA A 38 -16.11 8.03 -2.45
N LEU A 39 -15.87 7.05 -3.31
CA LEU A 39 -16.42 5.70 -3.16
C LEU A 39 -15.85 4.98 -1.93
N ALA A 40 -14.54 5.06 -1.69
CA ALA A 40 -13.90 4.50 -0.51
C ALA A 40 -14.46 5.09 0.79
N LEU A 41 -14.65 6.42 0.84
CA LEU A 41 -15.28 7.11 1.96
C LEU A 41 -16.70 6.58 2.20
N ALA A 42 -17.52 6.44 1.16
CA ALA A 42 -18.86 5.89 1.29
C ALA A 42 -18.84 4.46 1.88
N MET A 43 -17.92 3.60 1.41
CA MET A 43 -17.73 2.26 1.97
C MET A 43 -17.29 2.30 3.45
N CYS A 44 -16.38 3.22 3.82
CA CYS A 44 -15.97 3.40 5.21
C CYS A 44 -17.13 3.87 6.10
N LEU A 45 -18.00 4.76 5.62
CA LEU A 45 -19.18 5.21 6.35
C LEU A 45 -20.18 4.06 6.58
N VAL A 46 -20.39 3.21 5.57
CA VAL A 46 -21.21 1.99 5.72
C VAL A 46 -20.57 1.01 6.72
N GLY A 47 -19.25 0.81 6.64
CA GLY A 47 -18.52 -0.03 7.59
C GLY A 47 -18.59 0.49 9.03
N MET A 48 -18.52 1.81 9.21
CA MET A 48 -18.69 2.46 10.50
C MET A 48 -20.08 2.24 11.10
N TRP A 49 -21.12 2.15 10.27
CA TRP A 49 -22.46 1.77 10.71
C TRP A 49 -22.54 0.30 11.11
N TRP A 50 -21.93 -0.60 10.33
CA TRP A 50 -21.98 -2.05 10.55
C TRP A 50 -21.15 -2.52 11.76
N LEU A 51 -20.03 -1.85 12.05
CA LEU A 51 -19.19 -2.14 13.21
C LEU A 51 -19.22 -0.97 14.23
N PRO A 52 -20.15 -0.97 15.19
CA PRO A 52 -20.32 0.10 16.18
C PRO A 52 -19.30 0.06 17.34
N ALA A 53 -18.01 -0.17 17.02
CA ALA A 53 -16.92 -0.20 17.99
C ALA A 53 -16.00 1.03 17.82
N GLY A 54 -15.41 1.51 18.93
CA GLY A 54 -14.42 2.60 18.94
C GLY A 54 -15.00 4.02 19.09
N GLN A 55 -14.12 5.00 19.34
CA GLN A 55 -14.47 6.41 19.43
C GLN A 55 -14.68 7.01 18.03
N ARG A 56 -15.75 7.80 17.87
CA ARG A 56 -16.16 8.39 16.57
C ARG A 56 -15.94 9.90 16.49
N GLY A 57 -15.33 10.49 17.52
CA GLY A 57 -15.09 11.93 17.61
C GLY A 57 -13.84 12.34 16.85
N VAL A 58 -13.91 13.46 16.13
CA VAL A 58 -12.75 14.08 15.45
C VAL A 58 -11.59 14.38 16.41
N ALA A 59 -11.89 14.58 17.71
CA ALA A 59 -10.91 14.79 18.76
C ALA A 59 -10.04 13.54 19.04
N ALA A 60 -10.49 12.34 18.65
CA ALA A 60 -9.70 11.12 18.77
C ALA A 60 -8.69 10.96 17.61
N LEU A 61 -8.82 11.76 16.55
CA LEU A 61 -7.87 11.75 15.43
C LEU A 61 -6.57 12.42 15.85
N ASN A 62 -5.46 11.83 15.42
CA ASN A 62 -4.14 12.39 15.59
C ASN A 62 -3.44 12.49 14.22
N TRP A 63 -2.17 12.87 14.23
CA TRP A 63 -1.35 13.00 13.03
C TRP A 63 -1.37 11.76 12.11
N SER A 64 -1.61 10.56 12.65
CA SER A 64 -1.71 9.32 11.87
C SER A 64 -2.72 9.41 10.74
N SER A 65 -3.85 10.11 10.93
CA SER A 65 -4.87 10.25 9.89
C SER A 65 -4.36 11.06 8.70
N LEU A 66 -3.57 12.11 8.96
CA LEU A 66 -2.92 12.87 7.92
C LEU A 66 -1.80 12.05 7.24
N GLY A 67 -1.01 11.32 8.01
CA GLY A 67 0.01 10.41 7.48
C GLY A 67 -0.57 9.33 6.55
N VAL A 68 -1.71 8.74 6.93
CA VAL A 68 -2.45 7.77 6.12
C VAL A 68 -2.97 8.43 4.83
N ALA A 69 -3.58 9.61 4.92
CA ALA A 69 -4.08 10.32 3.74
C ALA A 69 -2.96 10.64 2.73
N LEU A 70 -1.84 11.18 3.20
CA LEU A 70 -0.67 11.48 2.37
C LEU A 70 -0.05 10.21 1.78
N GLY A 71 0.06 9.15 2.59
CA GLY A 71 0.59 7.87 2.16
C GLY A 71 -0.25 7.22 1.05
N ILE A 72 -1.57 7.17 1.22
CA ILE A 72 -2.48 6.60 0.21
C ILE A 72 -2.37 7.40 -1.10
N VAL A 73 -2.41 8.73 -1.07
CA VAL A 73 -2.26 9.56 -2.28
C VAL A 73 -0.92 9.30 -2.98
N GLY A 74 0.18 9.23 -2.22
CA GLY A 74 1.51 8.96 -2.77
C GLY A 74 1.61 7.58 -3.43
N VAL A 75 1.10 6.54 -2.77
CA VAL A 75 1.07 5.17 -3.31
C VAL A 75 0.27 5.11 -4.61
N GLU A 76 -0.89 5.73 -4.62
CA GLU A 76 -1.83 5.72 -5.73
C GLU A 76 -1.29 6.43 -6.98
N ILE A 77 -0.72 7.62 -6.79
CA ILE A 77 -0.05 8.35 -7.86
C ILE A 77 1.18 7.57 -8.34
N GLY A 78 1.95 6.99 -7.42
CA GLY A 78 3.13 6.19 -7.74
C GLY A 78 2.81 5.01 -8.66
N TYR A 79 1.78 4.24 -8.34
CA TYR A 79 1.34 3.12 -9.17
C TYR A 79 0.69 3.56 -10.48
N LEU A 80 -0.09 4.64 -10.51
CA LEU A 80 -0.62 5.20 -11.75
C LEU A 80 0.52 5.57 -12.71
N LEU A 81 1.53 6.29 -12.22
CA LEU A 81 2.68 6.68 -13.04
C LEU A 81 3.47 5.46 -13.51
N ALA A 82 3.72 4.50 -12.62
CA ALA A 82 4.39 3.26 -12.98
C ALA A 82 3.65 2.48 -14.09
N TYR A 83 2.33 2.32 -13.99
CA TYR A 83 1.59 1.58 -15.02
C TYR A 83 1.44 2.35 -16.33
N ARG A 84 1.39 3.69 -16.27
CA ARG A 84 1.40 4.54 -17.47
C ARG A 84 2.71 4.48 -18.24
N THR A 85 3.84 4.24 -17.58
CA THR A 85 5.14 4.00 -18.25
C THR A 85 5.30 2.56 -18.74
N GLY A 86 4.25 1.73 -18.66
CA GLY A 86 4.24 0.36 -19.18
C GLY A 86 4.84 -0.67 -18.23
N TRP A 87 5.06 -0.35 -16.94
CA TRP A 87 5.58 -1.34 -16.01
C TRP A 87 4.60 -2.53 -15.84
N ASN A 88 5.14 -3.74 -15.95
CA ASN A 88 4.43 -4.98 -15.63
C ASN A 88 3.92 -5.02 -14.18
N LEU A 89 2.74 -5.64 -14.02
CA LEU A 89 1.97 -5.66 -12.77
C LEU A 89 2.75 -6.26 -11.60
N GLY A 90 3.28 -7.48 -11.80
CA GLY A 90 4.01 -8.22 -10.78
C GLY A 90 5.30 -7.54 -10.33
N TYR A 91 6.03 -6.93 -11.27
CA TYR A 91 7.29 -6.26 -10.94
C TYR A 91 7.07 -4.97 -10.18
N ALA A 92 6.10 -4.15 -10.59
CA ALA A 92 5.80 -2.90 -9.90
C ALA A 92 5.37 -3.15 -8.45
N GLY A 93 4.42 -4.07 -8.23
CA GLY A 93 3.93 -4.43 -6.90
C GLY A 93 5.01 -5.08 -6.03
N PHE A 94 5.80 -6.00 -6.58
CA PHE A 94 6.89 -6.64 -5.84
C PHE A 94 8.00 -5.65 -5.48
N SER A 95 8.42 -4.82 -6.44
CA SER A 95 9.45 -3.79 -6.25
C SER A 95 9.04 -2.82 -5.14
N SER A 96 7.81 -2.30 -5.20
CA SER A 96 7.30 -1.40 -4.18
C SER A 96 7.28 -2.06 -2.80
N ASN A 97 6.75 -3.28 -2.67
CA ASN A 97 6.67 -3.96 -1.37
C ASN A 97 8.06 -4.25 -0.77
N VAL A 98 9.00 -4.74 -1.59
CA VAL A 98 10.37 -5.00 -1.14
C VAL A 98 11.04 -3.68 -0.71
N LEU A 99 10.99 -2.64 -1.52
CA LEU A 99 11.62 -1.36 -1.19
C LEU A 99 10.97 -0.69 0.04
N SER A 100 9.64 -0.73 0.15
CA SER A 100 8.93 -0.28 1.35
C SER A 100 9.36 -1.07 2.57
N THR A 101 9.49 -2.39 2.48
CA THR A 101 9.96 -3.23 3.59
C THR A 101 11.41 -2.91 3.97
N ALA A 102 12.27 -2.63 2.98
CA ALA A 102 13.66 -2.21 3.19
C ALA A 102 13.76 -0.95 4.04
N MET A 103 12.83 -0.01 3.84
CA MET A 103 12.76 1.25 4.59
C MET A 103 12.04 1.08 5.92
N LEU A 104 10.97 0.28 5.97
CA LEU A 104 10.16 0.08 7.16
C LEU A 104 10.89 -0.72 8.24
N LEU A 105 11.76 -1.68 7.90
CA LEU A 105 12.52 -2.42 8.91
C LEU A 105 13.42 -1.53 9.80
N PRO A 106 14.30 -0.66 9.26
CA PRO A 106 15.10 0.24 10.09
C PRO A 106 14.24 1.33 10.77
N LEU A 107 13.19 1.83 10.10
CA LEU A 107 12.26 2.78 10.72
C LEU A 107 11.45 2.15 11.86
N GLY A 108 11.05 0.89 11.73
CA GLY A 108 10.38 0.09 12.76
C GLY A 108 11.24 -0.07 13.99
N TRP A 109 12.53 -0.35 13.80
CA TRP A 109 13.48 -0.39 14.90
C TRP A 109 13.69 0.97 15.55
N TRP A 110 13.85 2.04 14.76
CA TRP A 110 14.15 3.37 15.31
C TRP A 110 12.95 4.04 16.00
N LEU A 111 11.76 3.97 15.39
CA LEU A 111 10.55 4.67 15.85
C LEU A 111 9.69 3.84 16.79
N PHE A 112 9.65 2.51 16.59
CA PHE A 112 8.77 1.60 17.33
C PHE A 112 9.54 0.57 18.18
N HIS A 113 10.87 0.67 18.23
CA HIS A 113 11.74 -0.24 18.98
C HIS A 113 11.56 -1.71 18.63
N GLU A 114 11.14 -2.01 17.41
CA GLU A 114 11.04 -3.37 16.91
C GLU A 114 12.44 -3.97 16.73
N GLN A 115 12.79 -4.97 17.53
CA GLN A 115 14.13 -5.56 17.44
C GLN A 115 14.34 -6.28 16.10
N PRO A 116 15.39 -5.95 15.33
CA PRO A 116 15.73 -6.68 14.13
C PRO A 116 16.22 -8.07 14.53
N SER A 117 15.53 -9.11 14.05
CA SER A 117 16.06 -10.46 14.17
C SER A 117 17.02 -10.76 13.01
N PRO A 118 18.09 -11.53 13.23
CA PRO A 118 19.01 -11.93 12.15
C PRO A 118 18.28 -12.56 10.96
N GLY A 119 17.23 -13.35 11.24
CA GLY A 119 16.37 -13.94 10.21
C GLY A 119 15.62 -12.92 9.36
N ARG A 120 15.09 -11.83 9.95
CA ARG A 120 14.43 -10.75 9.19
C ARG A 120 15.42 -10.01 8.30
N VAL A 121 16.62 -9.74 8.79
CA VAL A 121 17.69 -9.10 8.00
C VAL A 121 18.11 -10.00 6.83
N ALA A 122 18.31 -11.29 7.08
CA ALA A 122 18.62 -12.26 6.02
C ALA A 122 17.47 -12.38 4.99
N GLY A 123 16.23 -12.45 5.44
CA GLY A 123 15.05 -12.48 4.57
C GLY A 123 14.91 -11.21 3.72
N MET A 124 15.22 -10.04 4.28
CA MET A 124 15.29 -8.79 3.54
C MET A 124 16.37 -8.82 2.45
N ALA A 125 17.58 -9.31 2.78
CA ALA A 125 18.67 -9.45 1.82
C ALA A 125 18.29 -10.40 0.67
N LEU A 126 17.65 -11.53 0.98
CA LEU A 126 17.13 -12.47 -0.02
C LEU A 126 16.04 -11.85 -0.89
N SER A 127 15.16 -11.03 -0.30
CA SER A 127 14.11 -10.33 -1.04
C SER A 127 14.69 -9.31 -2.02
N LEU A 128 15.75 -8.59 -1.63
CA LEU A 128 16.49 -7.68 -2.51
C LEU A 128 17.21 -8.43 -3.63
N ALA A 129 17.85 -9.56 -3.31
CA ALA A 129 18.49 -10.40 -4.33
C ALA A 129 17.47 -10.96 -5.34
N GLY A 130 16.30 -11.40 -4.87
CA GLY A 130 15.19 -11.84 -5.72
C GLY A 130 14.67 -10.71 -6.60
N LEU A 131 14.52 -9.51 -6.03
CA LEU A 131 14.14 -8.31 -6.80
C LEU A 131 15.17 -7.97 -7.87
N TRP A 132 16.46 -7.97 -7.53
CA TRP A 132 17.55 -7.73 -8.46
C TRP A 132 17.52 -8.73 -9.62
N LEU A 133 17.32 -10.02 -9.32
CA LEU A 133 17.21 -11.07 -10.32
C LEU A 133 16.03 -10.84 -11.26
N MET A 134 14.85 -10.51 -10.71
CA MET A 134 13.66 -10.19 -11.51
C MET A 134 13.91 -8.98 -12.43
N LEU A 135 14.54 -7.93 -11.93
CA LEU A 135 14.80 -6.71 -12.71
C LEU A 135 15.90 -6.91 -13.75
N ARG A 136 16.85 -7.82 -13.56
CA ARG A 136 17.96 -8.06 -14.49
C ARG A 136 17.52 -8.64 -15.84
N PHE A 137 16.42 -9.40 -15.86
CA PHE A 137 15.89 -10.09 -17.05
C PHE A 137 14.61 -9.45 -17.61
N ARG A 138 14.35 -8.18 -17.27
CA ARG A 138 13.30 -7.35 -17.89
C ARG A 138 13.81 -6.65 -19.13
#